data_AF-A0A093GWB3-F1
#
_entry.id   AF-A0A093GWB3-F1
#
_cell.length_a   1.000
_cell.length_b   1.000
_cell.length_c   1.000
_cell.angle_alpha   90.00
_cell.angle_beta   90.00
_cell.angle_gamma   90.00
#
_symmetry.space_group_name_H-M   'P 1'
#
loop_
_entity.id
_entity.type
_entity.pdbx_description
1 polymer ?
#
loop_
_entity_poly.entity_id
_entity_poly.type
_entity_poly.pdbx_seq_one_letter_code
_entity_poly.pdbx_strand_id
1 'polypeptide(L)'
;AVRNDRNKKKKEPSKQESTENYEMTAELDDLTEKIRKAHQETFPSLCQLGKYTTNSSADHRVRLDLGLWDKFSELATKCIIKIVEFAKRLPGFTSLTIADQITLLKAACLDILILRICTRYTPEQDTMTFSDGLTLNRTQMHNAGFGPLTDLVFTFANQLLPLEMDDTETGLLSAICLICG
;
A
#
# COMPACT_ATOMS: atom_id res chain seq x y z
N ALA A 1 -70.94 -9.57 -10.13
CA ALA A 1 -69.76 -9.60 -9.27
C ALA A 1 -68.76 -10.58 -9.90
N VAL A 2 -67.70 -10.12 -10.57
CA VAL A 2 -66.38 -9.68 -10.06
C VAL A 2 -65.34 -10.79 -10.32
N ARG A 3 -64.43 -10.47 -11.26
CA ARG A 3 -63.02 -10.87 -11.39
C ARG A 3 -62.68 -12.34 -11.66
N ASN A 4 -62.23 -12.60 -12.89
CA ASN A 4 -61.14 -13.55 -13.13
C ASN A 4 -59.91 -12.72 -13.56
N ASP A 5 -59.01 -12.49 -12.61
CA ASP A 5 -57.80 -11.71 -12.78
C ASP A 5 -56.69 -12.56 -13.41
N ARG A 6 -56.10 -12.01 -14.46
CA ARG A 6 -55.04 -12.58 -15.30
C ARG A 6 -53.75 -12.70 -14.49
N ASN A 7 -53.10 -13.87 -14.55
CA ASN A 7 -51.73 -14.09 -14.09
C ASN A 7 -50.77 -12.98 -14.55
N LYS A 8 -50.34 -12.13 -13.62
CA LYS A 8 -49.21 -11.21 -13.80
C LYS A 8 -47.92 -11.95 -13.39
N LYS A 9 -47.29 -12.67 -14.32
CA LYS A 9 -45.85 -12.98 -14.19
C LYS A 9 -45.10 -11.65 -14.25
N LYS A 10 -44.66 -11.14 -13.09
CA LYS A 10 -43.71 -10.04 -13.01
C LYS A 10 -42.43 -10.51 -13.70
N LYS A 11 -42.09 -9.85 -14.81
CA LYS A 11 -40.81 -9.98 -15.51
C LYS A 11 -39.77 -9.31 -14.60
N GLU A 12 -38.83 -10.09 -14.05
CA GLU A 12 -37.66 -9.52 -13.38
C GLU A 12 -36.87 -8.69 -14.40
N PRO A 13 -36.38 -7.49 -14.04
CA PRO A 13 -35.52 -6.73 -14.93
C PRO A 13 -34.16 -7.44 -15.01
N SER A 14 -33.80 -7.86 -16.22
CA SER A 14 -32.46 -8.35 -16.54
C SER A 14 -31.45 -7.26 -16.19
N LYS A 15 -30.49 -7.55 -15.31
CA LYS A 15 -29.28 -6.73 -15.14
C LYS A 15 -28.62 -6.61 -16.53
N GLN A 16 -28.66 -5.41 -17.10
CA GLN A 16 -27.81 -5.07 -18.23
C GLN A 16 -26.38 -5.01 -17.69
N GLU A 17 -25.54 -5.99 -18.06
CA GLU A 17 -24.10 -5.81 -18.02
C GLU A 17 -23.77 -4.75 -19.07
N SER A 18 -23.54 -3.52 -18.63
CA SER A 18 -22.93 -2.49 -19.44
C SER A 18 -21.48 -2.92 -19.69
N THR A 19 -21.21 -3.42 -20.90
CA THR A 19 -19.83 -3.61 -21.37
C THR A 19 -19.22 -2.21 -21.51
N GLU A 20 -18.46 -1.79 -20.50
CA GLU A 20 -17.74 -0.53 -20.53
C GLU A 20 -16.60 -0.66 -21.56
N ASN A 21 -16.79 -0.07 -22.75
CA ASN A 21 -15.72 0.06 -23.73
C ASN A 21 -14.73 1.11 -23.23
N TYR A 22 -13.75 0.71 -22.43
CA TYR A 22 -12.59 1.54 -22.09
C TYR A 22 -11.56 1.46 -23.22
N GLU A 23 -11.41 2.53 -24.00
CA GLU A 23 -10.25 2.68 -24.89
C GLU A 23 -9.07 3.23 -24.08
N MET A 24 -8.19 2.33 -23.60
CA MET A 24 -6.89 2.72 -23.07
C MET A 24 -5.92 2.92 -24.24
N THR A 25 -5.17 4.02 -24.25
CA THR A 25 -4.13 4.22 -25.27
C THR A 25 -2.97 3.26 -25.00
N ALA A 26 -2.35 2.72 -26.06
CA ALA A 26 -1.21 1.81 -25.92
C ALA A 26 -0.04 2.42 -25.11
N GLU A 27 0.11 3.75 -25.14
CA GLU A 27 1.10 4.47 -24.34
C GLU A 27 0.78 4.45 -22.85
N LEU A 28 -0.50 4.57 -22.47
CA LEU A 28 -0.93 4.55 -21.08
C LEU A 28 -0.88 3.14 -20.50
N ASP A 29 -1.14 2.11 -21.31
CA ASP A 29 -0.93 0.70 -20.93
C ASP A 29 0.55 0.41 -20.64
N ASP A 30 1.46 0.84 -21.52
CA ASP A 30 2.90 0.66 -21.34
C ASP A 30 3.41 1.42 -20.10
N LEU A 31 2.92 2.64 -19.86
CA LEU A 31 3.22 3.40 -18.65
C LEU A 31 2.75 2.67 -17.39
N THR A 32 1.51 2.19 -17.39
CA THR A 32 0.91 1.47 -16.26
C THR A 32 1.72 0.22 -15.93
N GLU A 33 2.09 -0.56 -16.95
CA GLU A 33 2.89 -1.77 -16.79
C GLU A 33 4.30 -1.48 -16.27
N LYS A 34 4.95 -0.41 -16.73
CA LYS A 34 6.25 0.02 -16.23
C LYS A 34 6.20 0.39 -14.74
N ILE A 35 5.18 1.14 -14.33
CA ILE A 35 4.99 1.53 -12.93
C ILE A 35 4.71 0.31 -12.05
N ARG A 36 3.82 -0.58 -12.51
CA ARG A 36 3.51 -1.85 -11.81
C ARG A 36 4.77 -2.68 -11.57
N LYS A 37 5.59 -2.90 -12.61
CA LYS A 37 6.86 -3.65 -12.47
C LYS A 37 7.84 -2.95 -11.54
N ALA A 38 8.01 -1.63 -11.68
CA ALA A 38 8.89 -0.86 -10.80
C ALA A 38 8.47 -0.99 -9.32
N HIS A 39 7.16 -0.98 -9.04
CA HIS A 39 6.64 -1.20 -7.70
C HIS A 39 6.98 -2.61 -7.19
N GLN A 40 6.57 -3.65 -7.93
CA GLN A 40 6.76 -5.06 -7.52
C GLN A 40 8.24 -5.43 -7.30
N GLU A 41 9.14 -4.96 -8.17
CA GLU A 41 10.56 -5.26 -8.07
C GLU A 41 11.26 -4.51 -6.92
N THR A 42 10.65 -3.45 -6.40
CA THR A 42 11.18 -2.67 -5.27
C THR A 42 10.39 -2.88 -3.98
N PHE A 43 9.30 -3.63 -4.02
CA PHE A 43 8.42 -3.89 -2.89
C PHE A 43 7.69 -5.23 -3.09
N PRO A 44 8.16 -6.33 -2.49
CA PRO A 44 7.52 -7.64 -2.63
C PRO A 44 6.09 -7.63 -2.09
N SER A 45 5.17 -8.40 -2.67
CA SER A 45 3.81 -8.49 -2.13
C SER A 45 3.79 -9.28 -0.81
N LEU A 46 2.75 -9.07 0.02
CA LEU A 46 2.65 -9.71 1.34
C LEU A 46 2.66 -11.25 1.25
N CYS A 47 2.11 -11.83 0.18
CA CYS A 47 2.05 -13.28 -0.03
C CYS A 47 3.39 -13.91 -0.44
N GLN A 48 4.36 -13.11 -0.89
CA GLN A 48 5.70 -13.56 -1.29
C GLN A 48 6.68 -13.61 -0.11
N LEU A 49 6.28 -13.09 1.06
CA LEU A 49 7.16 -12.94 2.22
C LEU A 49 7.09 -14.16 3.15
N GLY A 50 8.25 -14.71 3.50
CA GLY A 50 8.38 -15.66 4.61
C GLY A 50 8.24 -14.95 5.95
N LYS A 51 7.03 -14.94 6.52
CA LYS A 51 6.74 -14.22 7.76
C LYS A 51 7.46 -14.85 8.96
N TYR A 52 8.09 -14.01 9.78
CA TYR A 52 8.64 -14.38 11.08
C TYR A 52 8.31 -13.31 12.13
N THR A 53 8.24 -13.70 13.41
CA THR A 53 7.89 -12.80 14.51
C THR A 53 9.05 -12.67 15.50
N THR A 54 8.95 -11.69 16.39
CA THR A 54 9.80 -11.55 17.57
C THR A 54 8.93 -11.47 18.83
N ASN A 55 9.47 -11.87 19.97
CA ASN A 55 8.76 -11.80 21.26
C ASN A 55 9.09 -10.50 22.02
N SER A 56 9.98 -9.65 21.50
CA SER A 56 10.38 -8.39 22.14
C SER A 56 9.17 -7.47 22.37
N SER A 57 8.98 -7.06 23.63
CA SER A 57 7.99 -6.06 24.07
C SER A 57 6.60 -6.21 23.42
N ALA A 58 6.10 -7.44 23.33
CA ALA A 58 4.86 -7.75 22.60
C ALA A 58 3.58 -7.42 23.37
N ASP A 59 3.61 -7.50 24.71
CA ASP A 59 2.41 -7.50 25.55
C ASP A 59 1.95 -6.11 26.00
N HIS A 60 2.88 -5.18 26.20
CA HIS A 60 2.57 -3.85 26.72
C HIS A 60 3.33 -2.75 25.96
N ARG A 61 2.67 -1.60 25.80
CA ARG A 61 3.30 -0.41 25.20
C ARG A 61 4.33 0.16 26.16
N VAL A 62 5.53 0.38 25.66
CA VAL A 62 6.61 1.10 26.32
C VAL A 62 6.96 2.34 25.49
N ARG A 63 7.75 3.26 26.07
CA ARG A 63 8.15 4.48 25.36
C ARG A 63 8.90 4.19 24.06
N LEU A 64 9.84 3.25 24.11
CA LEU A 64 10.65 2.80 22.99
C LEU A 64 11.37 1.51 23.41
N ASP A 65 11.30 0.47 22.60
CA ASP A 65 12.17 -0.70 22.70
C ASP A 65 13.34 -0.48 21.72
N LEU A 66 14.56 -0.36 22.26
CA LEU A 66 15.74 -0.04 21.47
C LEU A 66 16.09 -1.14 20.45
N GLY A 67 15.84 -2.42 20.79
CA GLY A 67 16.09 -3.51 19.86
C GLY A 67 15.11 -3.51 18.69
N LEU A 68 13.84 -3.21 18.97
CA LEU A 68 12.83 -3.01 17.91
C LEU A 68 13.13 -1.76 17.07
N TRP A 69 13.55 -0.66 17.70
CA TRP A 69 13.96 0.56 17.00
C TRP A 69 15.15 0.32 16.05
N ASP A 70 16.18 -0.39 16.49
CA ASP A 70 17.34 -0.70 15.66
C ASP A 70 16.92 -1.50 14.41
N LYS A 71 16.06 -2.51 14.59
CA LYS A 71 15.53 -3.28 13.46
C LYS A 71 14.60 -2.47 12.56
N PHE A 72 13.70 -1.71 13.13
CA PHE A 72 12.79 -0.85 12.38
C PHE A 72 13.55 0.18 11.55
N SER A 73 14.52 0.89 12.15
CA SER A 73 15.31 1.92 11.46
C SER A 73 16.20 1.34 10.36
N GLU A 74 16.76 0.15 10.58
CA GLU A 74 17.47 -0.62 9.54
C GLU A 74 16.56 -0.91 8.34
N LEU A 75 15.36 -1.44 8.59
CA LEU A 75 14.39 -1.79 7.55
C LEU A 75 13.81 -0.57 6.84
N ALA A 76 13.55 0.51 7.57
CA ALA A 76 13.12 1.79 7.00
C ALA A 76 14.20 2.35 6.07
N THR A 77 15.47 2.35 6.48
CA THR A 77 16.59 2.79 5.64
C THR A 77 16.68 1.99 4.34
N LYS A 78 16.56 0.66 4.42
CA LYS A 78 16.52 -0.22 3.24
C LYS A 78 15.31 0.10 2.34
N CYS A 79 14.15 0.37 2.93
CA CYS A 79 12.95 0.73 2.17
C CYS A 79 13.09 2.09 1.48
N ILE A 80 13.73 3.09 2.11
CA ILE A 80 14.02 4.39 1.50
C ILE A 80 14.89 4.20 0.25
N ILE A 81 15.94 3.38 0.32
CA ILE A 81 16.77 3.05 -0.85
C ILE A 81 15.91 2.44 -1.97
N LYS A 82 14.96 1.56 -1.61
CA LYS A 82 14.01 0.98 -2.57
C LYS A 82 13.00 1.97 -3.15
N ILE A 83 12.61 3.00 -2.40
CA ILE A 83 11.79 4.11 -2.91
C ILE A 83 12.58 4.95 -3.92
N VAL A 84 13.86 5.23 -3.65
CA VAL A 84 14.75 5.91 -4.61
C VAL A 84 14.94 5.07 -5.88
N GLU A 85 15.08 3.75 -5.73
CA GLU A 85 15.17 2.82 -6.87
C GLU A 85 13.87 2.81 -7.69
N PHE A 86 12.71 2.81 -7.03
CA PHE A 86 11.39 2.93 -7.66
C PHE A 86 11.27 4.24 -8.45
N ALA A 87 11.60 5.36 -7.82
CA ALA A 87 11.56 6.69 -8.43
C ALA A 87 12.35 6.76 -9.73
N LYS A 88 13.58 6.22 -9.74
CA LYS A 88 14.45 6.21 -10.92
C LYS A 88 13.92 5.36 -12.08
N ARG A 89 13.01 4.42 -11.81
CA ARG A 89 12.37 3.57 -12.82
C ARG A 89 11.09 4.19 -13.39
N LEU A 90 10.58 5.27 -12.79
CA LEU A 90 9.44 6.00 -13.32
C LEU A 90 9.84 6.75 -14.60
N PRO A 91 9.07 6.62 -15.69
CA PRO A 91 9.31 7.38 -16.91
C PRO A 91 9.38 8.89 -16.64
N GLY A 92 10.44 9.55 -17.13
CA GLY A 92 10.65 11.00 -17.01
C GLY A 92 11.31 11.48 -15.70
N PHE A 93 11.30 10.69 -14.62
CA PHE A 93 11.85 11.15 -13.33
C PHE A 93 13.34 11.48 -13.38
N THR A 94 14.14 10.65 -14.05
CA THR A 94 15.59 10.85 -14.20
C THR A 94 15.97 11.97 -15.16
N SER A 95 15.01 12.49 -15.93
CA SER A 95 15.19 13.65 -16.81
C SER A 95 15.08 14.97 -16.05
N LEU A 96 14.53 14.98 -14.83
CA LEU A 96 14.51 16.13 -13.94
C LEU A 96 15.93 16.44 -13.43
N THR A 97 16.14 17.67 -12.95
CA THR A 97 17.42 18.01 -12.31
C THR A 97 17.63 17.18 -11.04
N ILE A 98 18.88 16.93 -10.65
CA ILE A 98 19.19 16.21 -9.41
C ILE A 98 18.60 16.93 -8.19
N ALA A 99 18.55 18.27 -8.22
CA ALA A 99 17.95 19.07 -7.16
C ALA A 99 16.43 18.80 -7.03
N ASP A 100 15.72 18.76 -8.16
CA ASP A 100 14.28 18.46 -8.17
C ASP A 100 14.02 17.02 -7.75
N GLN A 101 14.79 16.05 -8.25
CA GLN A 101 14.67 14.64 -7.83
C GLN A 101 14.82 14.49 -6.31
N ILE A 102 15.80 15.18 -5.70
CA ILE A 102 15.99 15.17 -4.25
C ILE A 102 14.82 15.85 -3.53
N THR A 103 14.30 16.95 -4.07
CA THR A 103 13.18 17.69 -3.47
C THR A 103 11.91 16.85 -3.44
N LEU A 104 11.52 16.26 -4.58
CA LEU A 104 10.38 15.35 -4.70
C LEU A 104 10.51 14.15 -3.75
N LEU A 105 11.68 13.51 -3.72
CA LEU A 105 11.92 12.39 -2.80
C LEU A 105 11.81 12.81 -1.34
N LYS A 106 12.38 13.96 -0.95
CA LYS A 106 12.29 14.45 0.44
C LYS A 106 10.86 14.76 0.86
N ALA A 107 10.05 15.29 -0.05
CA ALA A 107 8.66 15.62 0.23
C ALA A 107 7.79 14.37 0.40
N ALA A 108 7.89 13.40 -0.51
CA ALA A 108 6.95 12.28 -0.58
C ALA A 108 7.42 10.99 0.12
N CYS A 109 8.70 10.87 0.52
CA CYS A 109 9.25 9.59 0.98
C CYS A 109 8.51 9.02 2.20
N LEU A 110 8.13 9.87 3.16
CA LEU A 110 7.40 9.41 4.35
C LEU A 110 5.99 8.90 3.98
N ASP A 111 5.29 9.59 3.08
CA ASP A 111 3.95 9.19 2.64
C ASP A 111 3.99 7.83 1.93
N ILE A 112 5.00 7.62 1.07
CA ILE A 112 5.20 6.34 0.38
C ILE A 112 5.60 5.23 1.37
N LEU A 113 6.40 5.53 2.41
CA LEU A 113 6.71 4.57 3.46
C LEU A 113 5.47 4.14 4.23
N ILE A 114 4.61 5.09 4.60
CA ILE A 114 3.35 4.82 5.31
C ILE A 114 2.41 4.01 4.42
N LEU A 115 2.22 4.40 3.17
CA LEU A 115 1.41 3.65 2.21
C LEU A 115 1.89 2.20 2.09
N ARG A 116 3.20 2.01 1.84
CA ARG A 116 3.83 0.69 1.73
C ARG A 116 3.62 -0.18 2.97
N ILE A 117 3.84 0.33 4.18
CA ILE A 117 3.65 -0.51 5.37
C ILE A 117 2.17 -0.82 5.63
N CYS A 118 1.26 0.08 5.23
CA CYS A 118 -0.18 -0.14 5.37
C CYS A 118 -0.71 -1.22 4.41
N THR A 119 -0.17 -1.35 3.19
CA THR A 119 -0.50 -2.47 2.30
C THR A 119 0.06 -3.82 2.78
N ARG A 120 0.84 -3.83 3.87
CA ARG A 120 1.36 -5.02 4.55
C ARG A 120 0.60 -5.35 5.83
N TYR A 121 -0.55 -4.73 6.05
CA TYR A 121 -1.40 -4.98 7.19
C TYR A 121 -2.14 -6.31 7.03
N THR A 122 -2.11 -7.15 8.07
CA THR A 122 -2.93 -8.37 8.15
C THR A 122 -3.96 -8.20 9.27
N PRO A 123 -5.24 -7.92 8.95
CA PRO A 123 -6.24 -7.51 9.93
C PRO A 123 -6.56 -8.61 10.95
N GLU A 124 -6.53 -9.88 10.55
CA GLU A 124 -6.87 -11.00 11.43
C GLU A 124 -5.90 -11.16 12.61
N GLN A 125 -4.64 -10.74 12.44
CA GLN A 125 -3.63 -10.77 13.51
C GLN A 125 -3.29 -9.38 14.05
N ASP A 126 -3.86 -8.32 13.47
CA ASP A 126 -3.52 -6.93 13.77
C ASP A 126 -2.00 -6.67 13.70
N THR A 127 -1.39 -7.12 12.60
CA THR A 127 0.07 -7.07 12.37
C THR A 127 0.43 -6.35 11.08
N MET A 128 1.65 -5.83 11.00
CA MET A 128 2.25 -5.33 9.76
C MET A 128 3.55 -6.09 9.48
N THR A 129 3.79 -6.42 8.20
CA THR A 129 4.97 -7.20 7.77
C THR A 129 5.96 -6.37 6.94
N PHE A 130 7.20 -6.26 7.42
CA PHE A 130 8.30 -5.61 6.72
C PHE A 130 8.85 -6.47 5.58
N SER A 131 9.62 -5.87 4.66
CA SER A 131 10.08 -6.53 3.43
C SER A 131 11.06 -7.69 3.63
N ASP A 132 11.60 -7.89 4.84
CA ASP A 132 12.41 -9.06 5.18
C ASP A 132 11.57 -10.21 5.78
N GLY A 133 10.26 -9.99 5.98
CA GLY A 133 9.33 -10.93 6.61
C GLY A 133 9.06 -10.65 8.10
N LEU A 134 9.76 -9.70 8.74
CA LEU A 134 9.49 -9.36 10.14
C LEU A 134 8.05 -8.90 10.29
N THR A 135 7.29 -9.57 11.14
CA THR A 135 5.87 -9.30 11.38
C THR A 135 5.69 -8.85 12.81
N LEU A 136 5.25 -7.61 12.99
CA LEU A 136 5.07 -6.98 14.29
C LEU A 136 3.60 -6.71 14.54
N ASN A 137 3.14 -7.01 15.75
CA ASN A 137 1.80 -6.61 16.20
C ASN A 137 1.73 -5.09 16.45
N ARG A 138 0.52 -4.56 16.65
CA ARG A 138 0.31 -3.14 16.95
C ARG A 138 1.14 -2.61 18.13
N THR A 139 1.24 -3.36 19.21
CA THR A 139 2.05 -2.97 20.39
C THR A 139 3.53 -2.88 20.05
N GLN A 140 4.06 -3.83 19.29
CA GLN A 140 5.44 -3.82 18.84
C GLN A 140 5.71 -2.69 17.85
N MET A 141 4.78 -2.38 16.95
CA MET A 141 4.88 -1.22 16.06
C MET A 141 4.96 0.10 16.84
N HIS A 142 4.16 0.24 17.92
CA HIS A 142 4.28 1.36 18.85
C HIS A 142 5.67 1.43 19.48
N ASN A 143 6.12 0.30 20.03
CA ASN A 143 7.38 0.20 20.74
C ASN A 143 8.61 0.35 19.82
N ALA A 144 8.47 0.06 18.53
CA ALA A 144 9.51 0.19 17.51
C ALA A 144 9.78 1.64 17.06
N GLY A 145 8.94 2.60 17.48
CA GLY A 145 9.18 4.03 17.22
C GLY A 145 8.00 4.80 16.63
N PHE A 146 6.91 4.14 16.23
CA PHE A 146 5.69 4.86 15.81
C PHE A 146 5.06 5.62 16.99
N GLY A 147 5.14 5.07 18.20
CA GLY A 147 4.64 5.70 19.42
C GLY A 147 3.18 6.17 19.27
N PRO A 148 2.86 7.44 19.58
CA PRO A 148 1.49 7.97 19.47
C PRO A 148 0.85 7.87 18.08
N LEU A 149 1.64 7.74 17.01
CA LEU A 149 1.12 7.65 15.63
C LEU A 149 0.61 6.25 15.27
N THR A 150 0.91 5.23 16.07
CA THR A 150 0.57 3.83 15.74
C THR A 150 -0.90 3.65 15.43
N ASP A 151 -1.80 4.19 16.27
CA ASP A 151 -3.23 3.96 16.10
C ASP A 151 -3.77 4.66 14.86
N LEU A 152 -3.21 5.82 14.49
CA LEU A 152 -3.57 6.50 13.25
C LEU A 152 -3.13 5.71 12.01
N VAL A 153 -1.90 5.18 12.01
CA VAL A 153 -1.36 4.39 10.89
C VAL A 153 -2.15 3.10 10.69
N PHE A 154 -2.50 2.39 11.76
CA PHE A 154 -3.34 1.20 11.67
C PHE A 154 -4.79 1.53 11.29
N THR A 155 -5.32 2.69 11.71
CA THR A 155 -6.65 3.15 11.27
C THR A 155 -6.64 3.41 9.76
N PHE A 156 -5.60 4.08 9.26
CA PHE A 156 -5.42 4.30 7.83
C PHE A 156 -5.30 2.97 7.07
N ALA A 157 -4.50 2.01 7.57
CA ALA A 157 -4.41 0.68 6.96
C ALA A 157 -5.77 -0.04 6.89
N ASN A 158 -6.59 0.06 7.94
CA ASN A 158 -7.95 -0.49 7.92
C ASN A 158 -8.85 0.20 6.90
N GLN A 159 -8.69 1.52 6.69
CA GLN A 159 -9.45 2.27 5.69
C GLN A 159 -9.03 1.96 4.24
N LEU A 160 -7.81 1.44 4.03
CA LEU A 160 -7.36 0.97 2.72
C LEU A 160 -7.95 -0.39 2.35
N LEU A 161 -8.29 -1.26 3.32
CA LEU A 161 -8.77 -2.62 3.05
C LEU A 161 -9.99 -2.67 2.11
N PRO A 162 -11.05 -1.84 2.27
CA PRO A 162 -12.22 -1.87 1.39
C PRO A 162 -11.94 -1.41 -0.04
N LEU A 163 -10.80 -0.77 -0.30
CA LEU A 163 -10.39 -0.38 -1.65
C LEU A 163 -9.85 -1.57 -2.44
N GLU A 164 -9.45 -2.65 -1.76
CA GLU A 164 -8.89 -3.87 -2.37
C GLU A 164 -7.77 -3.59 -3.38
N MET A 165 -6.93 -2.58 -3.07
CA MET A 165 -5.93 -2.09 -4.00
C MET A 165 -4.94 -3.17 -4.40
N ASP A 166 -4.70 -3.31 -5.71
CA ASP A 166 -3.65 -4.19 -6.22
C ASP A 166 -2.26 -3.50 -6.23
N ASP A 167 -1.24 -4.26 -6.64
CA ASP A 167 0.14 -3.73 -6.76
C ASP A 167 0.23 -2.61 -7.82
N THR A 168 -0.63 -2.63 -8.83
CA THR A 168 -0.69 -1.63 -9.91
C THR A 168 -1.15 -0.29 -9.36
N GLU A 169 -2.29 -0.29 -8.69
CA GLU A 169 -2.91 0.89 -8.09
C GLU A 169 -2.03 1.46 -6.98
N THR A 170 -1.41 0.60 -6.16
CA THR A 170 -0.44 1.02 -5.13
C THR A 170 0.80 1.66 -5.76
N GLY A 171 1.30 1.08 -6.86
CA GLY A 171 2.41 1.63 -7.63
C GLY A 171 2.07 3.00 -8.23
N LEU A 172 0.91 3.12 -8.86
CA LEU A 172 0.42 4.37 -9.44
C LEU A 172 0.22 5.46 -8.38
N LEU A 173 -0.42 5.13 -7.25
CA LEU A 173 -0.62 6.09 -6.15
C LEU A 173 0.73 6.55 -5.57
N SER A 174 1.69 5.64 -5.42
CA SER A 174 3.06 5.98 -4.99
C SER A 174 3.76 6.91 -5.98
N ALA A 175 3.59 6.69 -7.28
CA ALA A 175 4.15 7.55 -8.32
C ALA A 175 3.51 8.95 -8.31
N ILE A 176 2.19 9.04 -8.12
CA ILE A 176 1.46 10.31 -8.01
C ILE A 176 1.96 11.09 -6.79
N CYS A 177 2.05 10.46 -5.62
CA CYS A 177 2.59 11.11 -4.42
C CYS A 177 4.00 11.66 -4.64
N LEU A 178 4.86 10.91 -5.35
CA LEU A 178 6.23 11.33 -5.63
C LEU A 178 6.32 12.49 -6.61
N ILE A 179 5.53 12.48 -7.69
CA ILE A 179 5.64 13.47 -8.77
C ILE A 179 4.92 14.78 -8.41
N CYS A 180 4.04 14.77 -7.41
CA CYS A 180 3.34 15.95 -6.92
C CYS A 180 3.95 16.59 -5.65
N GLY A 181 4.98 15.96 -5.07
CA GLY A 181 5.63 16.39 -3.82
C GLY A 181 6.44 17.68 -3.92
#